data_AF-A0A4Q5XM99-F1
#
_entry.id   AF-A0A4Q5XM99-F1
#
_cell.length_a   1.000
_cell.length_b   1.000
_cell.length_c   1.000
_cell.angle_alpha   90.00
_cell.angle_beta   90.00
_cell.angle_gamma   90.00
#
_symmetry.space_group_name_H-M   'P 1'
#
loop_
_entity.id
_entity.type
_entity.pdbx_description
1 polymer ?
#
loop_
_entity_poly.entity_id
_entity_poly.type
_entity_poly.pdbx_seq_one_letter_code
_entity_poly.pdbx_strand_id
1 'polypeptide(L)'
;MQTTRMIQLTLAGLLAGVAIFSVPVAAHAEETFPGALQEEAGLACAPSCTLCHTTNPGNASSWTGKDFGRYMGTHGLTKGSGEGGVKKAYAALKADATMTTSLTRLQAGQDPDTGNELCQITYGCGARIAKETPRDDWSGLLFVAGAMGFGALLRRTKRRS
;
A
#
# COMPACT_ATOMS: atom_id res chain seq x y z
N MET A 1 7.66 -16.70 -52.01
CA MET A 1 7.71 -17.28 -50.63
C MET A 1 8.33 -16.27 -49.66
N GLN A 2 7.62 -15.18 -49.32
CA GLN A 2 8.21 -14.05 -48.56
C GLN A 2 7.28 -13.47 -47.46
N THR A 3 6.10 -14.07 -47.25
CA THR A 3 5.04 -13.54 -46.37
C THR A 3 5.05 -14.13 -44.96
N THR A 4 5.80 -15.20 -44.70
CA THR A 4 5.80 -15.90 -43.39
C THR A 4 6.69 -15.25 -42.32
N ARG A 5 7.62 -14.35 -42.68
CA ARG A 5 8.56 -13.73 -41.72
C ARG A 5 8.03 -12.47 -41.04
N MET A 6 6.99 -11.82 -41.58
CA MET A 6 6.45 -10.59 -41.00
C MET A 6 5.48 -10.84 -39.82
N ILE A 7 4.89 -12.04 -39.72
CA ILE A 7 3.90 -12.35 -38.67
C ILE A 7 4.56 -12.71 -37.33
N GLN A 8 5.83 -13.14 -37.31
CA GLN A 8 6.52 -13.52 -36.07
C GLN A 8 7.08 -12.34 -35.27
N LEU A 9 7.24 -11.16 -35.88
CA LEU A 9 7.84 -9.99 -35.21
C LEU A 9 6.83 -9.16 -34.40
N THR A 10 5.52 -9.34 -34.60
CA THR A 10 4.49 -8.61 -33.86
C THR A 10 4.09 -9.28 -32.55
N LEU A 11 4.20 -10.61 -32.45
CA LEU A 11 3.88 -11.37 -31.22
C LEU A 11 4.92 -11.16 -30.09
N ALA A 12 6.18 -10.94 -30.41
CA ALA A 12 7.23 -10.73 -29.40
C ALA A 12 7.15 -9.35 -28.71
N GLY A 13 6.59 -8.32 -29.38
CA GLY A 13 6.41 -6.99 -28.80
C GLY A 13 5.26 -6.90 -27.80
N LEU A 14 4.19 -7.68 -28.01
CA LEU A 14 3.00 -7.62 -27.16
C LEU A 14 3.22 -8.25 -25.78
N LEU A 15 4.07 -9.29 -25.69
CA LEU A 15 4.39 -9.96 -24.41
C LEU A 15 5.29 -9.10 -23.50
N ALA A 16 6.10 -8.19 -24.05
CA ALA A 16 6.95 -7.31 -23.26
C ALA A 16 6.19 -6.10 -22.68
N GLY A 17 5.08 -5.68 -23.29
CA GLY A 17 4.29 -4.52 -22.84
C GLY A 17 3.36 -4.78 -21.65
N VAL A 18 2.88 -6.02 -21.49
CA VAL A 18 1.91 -6.37 -20.43
C VAL A 18 2.56 -6.54 -19.05
N ALA A 19 3.87 -6.79 -18.99
CA ALA A 19 4.56 -7.02 -17.71
C ALA A 19 4.78 -5.74 -16.88
N ILE A 20 4.68 -4.55 -17.47
CA ILE A 20 5.01 -3.28 -16.77
C ILE A 20 3.83 -2.73 -15.97
N PHE A 21 2.58 -3.08 -16.29
CA PHE A 21 1.40 -2.59 -15.57
C PHE A 21 0.95 -3.46 -14.39
N SER A 22 1.66 -4.56 -14.12
CA SER A 22 1.29 -5.51 -13.06
C SER A 22 1.98 -5.24 -11.73
N VAL A 23 2.57 -4.05 -11.51
CA VAL A 23 3.07 -3.71 -10.17
C VAL A 23 1.85 -3.46 -9.29
N PRO A 24 1.54 -4.33 -8.32
CA PRO A 24 0.43 -4.07 -7.42
C PRO A 24 0.78 -2.79 -6.65
N VAL A 25 0.06 -1.72 -6.92
CA VAL A 25 0.07 -0.55 -6.04
C VAL A 25 -0.58 -1.06 -4.76
N ALA A 26 0.25 -1.47 -3.81
CA ALA A 26 -0.23 -1.83 -2.49
C ALA A 26 -1.10 -0.67 -2.02
N ALA A 27 -2.39 -0.97 -1.78
CA ALA A 27 -3.32 -0.05 -1.18
C ALA A 27 -2.93 0.10 0.28
N HIS A 28 -1.80 0.77 0.52
CA HIS A 28 -1.29 1.05 1.84
C HIS A 28 -2.35 1.84 2.58
N ALA A 29 -2.74 1.35 3.75
CA ALA A 29 -3.37 2.20 4.76
C ALA A 29 -2.47 3.43 4.90
N GLU A 30 -3.07 4.61 4.84
CA GLU A 30 -2.31 5.86 4.83
C GLU A 30 -1.45 5.93 6.10
N GLU A 31 -0.15 6.16 5.95
CA GLU A 31 0.81 6.06 7.07
C GLU A 31 0.49 7.02 8.23
N THR A 32 -0.29 8.07 7.94
CA THR A 32 -0.74 9.08 8.91
C THR A 32 -1.92 8.62 9.77
N PHE A 33 -2.70 7.61 9.34
CA PHE A 33 -3.93 7.23 10.03
C PHE A 33 -3.70 6.66 11.44
N PRO A 34 -2.72 5.77 11.69
CA PRO A 34 -2.45 5.32 13.04
C PRO A 34 -2.08 6.46 14.00
N GLY A 35 -1.28 7.43 13.54
CA GLY A 35 -0.92 8.61 14.32
C GLY A 35 -2.12 9.50 14.63
N ALA A 36 -2.94 9.81 13.62
CA ALA A 36 -4.16 10.58 13.81
C ALA A 36 -5.16 9.88 14.74
N LEU A 37 -5.30 8.56 14.65
CA LEU A 37 -6.18 7.81 15.54
C LEU A 37 -5.64 7.76 16.96
N GLN A 38 -4.31 7.64 17.12
CA GLN A 38 -3.66 7.76 18.42
C GLN A 38 -3.99 9.09 19.09
N GLU A 39 -3.83 10.20 18.36
CA GLU A 39 -4.12 11.54 18.87
C GLU A 39 -5.61 11.71 19.23
N GLU A 40 -6.52 11.33 18.32
CA GLU A 40 -7.96 11.50 18.53
C GLU A 40 -8.50 10.63 19.66
N ALA A 41 -8.01 9.40 19.79
CA ALA A 41 -8.45 8.47 20.82
C ALA A 41 -7.65 8.55 22.14
N GLY A 42 -6.62 9.41 22.21
CA GLY A 42 -5.77 9.56 23.39
C GLY A 42 -4.97 8.30 23.73
N LEU A 43 -4.57 7.54 22.72
CA LEU A 43 -3.83 6.28 22.91
C LEU A 43 -2.36 6.56 23.30
N ALA A 44 -1.80 5.67 24.10
CA ALA A 44 -0.38 5.74 24.47
C ALA A 44 0.58 5.46 23.30
N CYS A 45 0.08 4.84 22.22
CA CYS A 45 0.85 4.46 21.05
C CYS A 45 -0.02 4.49 19.78
N ALA A 46 0.63 4.50 18.61
CA ALA A 46 -0.04 4.29 17.34
C ALA A 46 -0.50 2.83 17.23
N PRO A 47 -1.79 2.56 17.01
CA PRO A 47 -2.29 1.20 16.87
C PRO A 47 -1.81 0.57 15.56
N SER A 48 -1.75 -0.76 15.51
CA SER A 48 -1.37 -1.48 14.30
C SER A 48 -2.43 -1.38 13.20
N CYS A 49 -2.03 -1.64 11.94
CA CYS A 49 -2.97 -1.74 10.82
C CYS A 49 -4.10 -2.75 11.06
N THR A 50 -3.85 -3.78 11.88
CA THR A 50 -4.85 -4.80 12.18
C THR A 50 -5.94 -4.32 13.12
N LEU A 51 -5.89 -3.10 13.64
CA LEU A 51 -7.05 -2.49 14.30
C LEU A 51 -8.21 -2.30 13.31
N CYS A 52 -7.91 -1.83 12.10
CA CYS A 52 -8.92 -1.60 11.06
C CYS A 52 -8.97 -2.72 10.02
N HIS A 53 -7.90 -3.49 9.84
CA HIS A 53 -7.78 -4.50 8.79
C HIS A 53 -7.64 -5.92 9.35
N THR A 54 -8.04 -6.94 8.58
CA THR A 54 -7.82 -8.34 8.96
C THR A 54 -6.38 -8.81 8.76
N THR A 55 -5.54 -8.03 8.07
CA THR A 55 -4.15 -8.39 7.74
C THR A 55 -3.19 -7.22 7.96
N ASN A 56 -1.89 -7.53 8.11
CA ASN A 56 -0.80 -6.55 8.12
C ASN A 56 0.24 -6.88 7.02
N PRO A 57 0.48 -6.00 6.03
CA PRO A 57 -0.22 -4.73 5.81
C PRO A 57 -1.70 -4.93 5.44
N GLY A 58 -2.50 -3.90 5.71
CA GLY A 58 -3.89 -3.83 5.28
C GLY A 58 -4.02 -3.54 3.77
N ASN A 59 -5.21 -3.78 3.21
CA ASN A 59 -5.56 -3.41 1.85
C ASN A 59 -7.03 -2.96 1.79
N ALA A 60 -7.47 -2.50 0.62
CA ALA A 60 -8.80 -1.94 0.41
C ALA A 60 -9.97 -2.92 0.63
N SER A 61 -9.72 -4.24 0.69
CA SER A 61 -10.76 -5.25 0.98
C SER A 61 -10.63 -5.86 2.37
N SER A 62 -9.52 -5.65 3.09
CA SER A 62 -9.31 -6.29 4.39
C SER A 62 -9.95 -5.55 5.57
N TRP A 63 -10.48 -4.33 5.37
CA TRP A 63 -11.15 -3.60 6.46
C TRP A 63 -12.59 -4.04 6.72
N THR A 64 -13.27 -4.62 5.73
CA THR A 64 -14.67 -5.05 5.88
C THR A 64 -14.82 -6.27 6.79
N GLY A 65 -13.73 -7.00 7.05
CA GLY A 65 -13.70 -8.12 7.99
C GLY A 65 -13.47 -7.72 9.45
N LYS A 66 -13.34 -6.42 9.74
CA LYS A 66 -13.27 -5.87 11.10
C LYS A 66 -14.43 -4.93 11.33
N ASP A 67 -15.09 -5.04 12.47
CA ASP A 67 -16.29 -4.24 12.75
C ASP A 67 -15.90 -2.78 12.97
N PHE A 68 -14.84 -2.54 13.73
CA PHE A 68 -14.27 -1.20 13.88
C PHE A 68 -13.81 -0.60 12.55
N GLY A 69 -13.02 -1.36 11.76
CA GLY A 69 -12.58 -0.92 10.43
C GLY A 69 -13.75 -0.57 9.53
N ARG A 70 -14.78 -1.42 9.52
CA ARG A 70 -16.03 -1.23 8.78
C ARG A 70 -16.74 0.06 9.17
N TYR A 71 -16.89 0.28 10.47
CA TYR A 71 -17.51 1.48 11.01
C TYR A 71 -16.77 2.76 10.58
N MET A 72 -15.43 2.78 10.73
CA MET A 72 -14.65 3.95 10.39
C MET A 72 -14.75 4.27 8.89
N GLY A 73 -14.70 3.23 8.04
CA GLY A 73 -14.84 3.37 6.59
C GLY A 73 -16.17 3.95 6.14
N THR A 74 -17.29 3.51 6.74
CA THR A 74 -18.62 4.03 6.41
C THR A 74 -18.86 5.46 6.93
N HIS A 75 -18.05 5.94 7.88
CA HIS A 75 -18.15 7.28 8.47
C HIS A 75 -17.09 8.27 7.94
N GLY A 76 -16.47 7.95 6.81
CA GLY A 76 -15.65 8.90 6.04
C GLY A 76 -14.14 8.67 6.10
N LEU A 77 -13.68 7.60 6.75
CA LEU A 77 -12.29 7.17 6.65
C LEU A 77 -12.06 6.39 5.36
N THR A 78 -11.80 7.09 4.27
CA THR A 78 -11.52 6.51 2.95
C THR A 78 -10.06 6.73 2.54
N LYS A 79 -9.61 5.99 1.51
CA LYS A 79 -8.27 6.20 0.94
C LYS A 79 -8.10 7.65 0.48
N GLY A 80 -7.05 8.34 0.95
CA GLY A 80 -6.76 9.72 0.58
C GLY A 80 -7.59 10.77 1.34
N SER A 81 -8.38 10.36 2.34
CA SER A 81 -9.08 11.28 3.22
C SER A 81 -8.15 12.00 4.21
N GLY A 82 -6.89 11.55 4.32
CA GLY A 82 -5.93 12.12 5.27
C GLY A 82 -6.39 12.00 6.72
N GLU A 83 -5.73 12.73 7.59
CA GLU A 83 -6.10 12.78 9.02
C GLU A 83 -7.52 13.31 9.23
N GLY A 84 -8.02 14.18 8.33
CA GLY A 84 -9.39 14.70 8.38
C GLY A 84 -10.46 13.60 8.31
N GLY A 85 -10.20 12.52 7.57
CA GLY A 85 -11.08 11.34 7.54
C GLY A 85 -11.14 10.62 8.90
N VAL A 86 -10.00 10.51 9.59
CA VAL A 86 -9.93 9.90 10.93
C VAL A 86 -10.72 10.74 11.93
N LYS A 87 -10.49 12.06 11.96
CA LYS A 87 -11.20 12.99 12.87
C LYS A 87 -12.71 12.92 12.68
N LYS A 88 -13.15 12.91 11.42
CA LYS A 88 -14.58 12.81 11.07
C LYS A 88 -15.18 11.47 11.54
N ALA A 89 -14.53 10.35 11.21
CA ALA A 89 -15.03 9.02 11.58
C ALA A 89 -15.02 8.81 13.11
N TYR A 90 -13.99 9.31 13.80
CA TYR A 90 -13.91 9.24 15.26
C TYR A 90 -14.94 10.14 15.95
N ALA A 91 -15.25 11.31 15.40
CA ALA A 91 -16.35 12.14 15.88
C ALA A 91 -17.70 11.42 15.74
N ALA A 92 -17.94 10.69 14.65
CA ALA A 92 -19.13 9.86 14.49
C ALA A 92 -19.18 8.73 15.54
N LEU A 93 -18.05 8.04 15.77
CA LEU A 93 -17.94 7.00 16.79
C LEU A 93 -18.32 7.51 18.19
N LYS A 94 -17.90 8.74 18.55
CA LYS A 94 -18.26 9.37 19.83
C LYS A 94 -19.75 9.71 19.95
N ALA A 95 -20.40 10.02 18.84
CA ALA A 95 -21.82 10.39 18.83
C ALA A 95 -22.75 9.16 18.77
N ASP A 96 -22.22 8.00 18.39
CA ASP A 96 -23.00 6.78 18.21
C ASP A 96 -23.11 5.97 19.51
N ALA A 97 -24.28 6.04 20.14
CA ALA A 97 -24.58 5.33 21.38
C ALA A 97 -24.44 3.79 21.24
N THR A 98 -24.60 3.24 20.02
CA THR A 98 -24.46 1.80 19.79
C THR A 98 -23.00 1.33 19.85
N MET A 99 -22.05 2.25 19.71
CA MET A 99 -20.61 1.97 19.71
C MET A 99 -19.94 2.24 21.07
N THR A 100 -20.72 2.45 22.14
CA THR A 100 -20.20 2.80 23.48
C THR A 100 -19.14 1.81 23.98
N THR A 101 -19.36 0.50 23.79
CA THR A 101 -18.39 -0.54 24.18
C THR A 101 -17.09 -0.43 23.38
N SER A 102 -17.19 -0.23 22.07
CA SER A 102 -16.04 -0.08 21.18
C SER A 102 -15.23 1.17 21.51
N LEU A 103 -15.90 2.30 21.75
CA LEU A 103 -15.27 3.55 22.15
C LEU A 103 -14.56 3.41 23.50
N THR A 104 -15.21 2.80 24.49
CA THR A 104 -14.65 2.58 25.83
C THR A 104 -13.39 1.70 25.75
N ARG A 105 -13.45 0.60 24.99
CA ARG A 105 -12.29 -0.27 24.77
C ARG A 105 -11.15 0.48 24.11
N LEU A 106 -11.44 1.22 23.03
CA LEU A 106 -10.42 1.98 22.32
C LEU A 106 -9.74 2.98 23.26
N GLN A 107 -10.50 3.75 24.03
CA GLN A 107 -9.95 4.72 25.00
C GLN A 107 -9.18 4.05 26.15
N ALA A 108 -9.51 2.79 26.48
CA ALA A 108 -8.75 1.97 27.42
C ALA A 108 -7.49 1.34 26.78
N GLY A 109 -7.15 1.67 25.52
CA GLY A 109 -6.02 1.09 24.81
C GLY A 109 -6.26 -0.36 24.36
N GLN A 110 -7.52 -0.75 24.15
CA GLN A 110 -7.92 -2.10 23.73
C GLN A 110 -8.55 -2.10 22.33
N ASP A 111 -8.35 -3.18 21.60
CA ASP A 111 -8.96 -3.45 20.30
C ASP A 111 -10.49 -3.56 20.50
N PRO A 112 -11.30 -2.74 19.80
CA PRO A 112 -12.75 -2.74 19.97
C PRO A 112 -13.43 -4.06 19.65
N ASP A 113 -12.89 -4.83 18.70
CA ASP A 113 -13.46 -6.08 18.20
C ASP A 113 -13.08 -7.25 19.12
N THR A 114 -11.83 -7.27 19.63
CA THR A 114 -11.28 -8.43 20.38
C THR A 114 -11.07 -8.20 21.87
N GLY A 115 -10.93 -6.94 22.31
CA GLY A 115 -10.59 -6.57 23.69
C GLY A 115 -9.11 -6.71 24.05
N ASN A 116 -8.26 -7.12 23.10
CA ASN A 116 -6.81 -7.25 23.31
C ASN A 116 -6.14 -5.87 23.44
N GLU A 117 -5.04 -5.76 24.17
CA GLU A 117 -4.28 -4.51 24.26
C GLU A 117 -3.68 -4.09 22.91
N LEU A 118 -3.83 -2.82 22.56
CA LEU A 118 -3.31 -2.23 21.31
C LEU A 118 -1.83 -1.87 21.40
N CYS A 119 -1.36 -1.51 22.59
CA CYS A 119 0.00 -1.01 22.82
C CYS A 119 0.97 -2.08 23.31
N GLN A 120 0.70 -3.35 23.03
CA GLN A 120 1.73 -4.37 23.17
C GLN A 120 2.81 -4.07 22.13
N ILE A 121 4.05 -3.87 22.59
CA ILE A 121 5.20 -3.43 21.78
C ILE A 121 5.28 -4.27 20.50
N THR A 122 4.70 -3.77 19.42
CA THR A 122 4.59 -4.47 18.15
C THR A 122 4.98 -3.49 17.07
N TYR A 123 6.12 -3.75 16.44
CA TYR A 123 6.56 -3.03 15.25
C TYR A 123 5.47 -3.15 14.16
N GLY A 124 4.83 -2.04 13.77
CA GLY A 124 3.77 -2.10 12.75
C GLY A 124 3.18 -0.75 12.34
N CYS A 125 2.92 -0.61 11.03
CA CYS A 125 2.37 0.53 10.28
C CYS A 125 2.80 1.93 10.74
N GLY A 126 4.00 2.33 10.33
CA GLY A 126 4.57 3.65 10.63
C GLY A 126 5.87 3.58 11.44
N ALA A 127 6.30 2.38 11.86
CA ALA A 127 7.71 2.15 12.21
C ALA A 127 8.52 2.48 10.96
N ARG A 128 9.05 3.70 10.94
CA ARG A 128 9.85 4.24 9.85
C ARG A 128 11.02 3.28 9.71
N ILE A 129 11.01 2.41 8.71
CA ILE A 129 12.28 1.95 8.16
C ILE A 129 12.93 3.26 7.75
N ALA A 130 14.02 3.64 8.42
CA ALA A 130 14.80 4.82 8.04
C ALA A 130 14.86 4.83 6.51
N LYS A 131 14.49 5.97 5.87
CA LYS A 131 14.49 6.12 4.40
C LYS A 131 15.65 5.29 3.87
N GLU A 132 15.36 4.26 3.08
CA GLU A 132 16.44 3.50 2.44
C GLU A 132 17.37 4.56 1.84
N THR A 133 18.63 4.57 2.28
CA THR A 133 19.65 5.39 1.63
C THR A 133 19.49 5.17 0.13
N PRO A 134 19.52 6.22 -0.71
CA PRO A 134 19.33 6.08 -2.15
C PRO A 134 20.08 4.84 -2.63
N ARG A 135 19.35 3.78 -3.01
CA ARG A 135 19.99 2.64 -3.65
C ARG A 135 20.53 3.24 -4.94
N ASP A 136 21.84 3.22 -5.11
CA ASP A 136 22.48 3.56 -6.37
C ASP A 136 21.87 2.65 -7.44
N ASP A 137 20.90 3.19 -8.16
CA ASP A 137 20.23 2.58 -9.30
C ASP A 137 21.26 2.45 -10.42
N TRP A 138 21.98 1.34 -10.40
CA TRP A 138 22.82 0.90 -11.51
C TRP A 138 21.99 0.29 -12.65
N SER A 139 20.68 0.09 -12.48
CA SER A 139 19.80 -0.41 -13.54
C SER A 139 19.79 0.53 -14.74
N GLY A 140 19.76 1.85 -14.52
CA GLY A 140 19.89 2.84 -15.60
C GLY A 140 21.17 2.66 -16.43
N LEU A 141 22.30 2.40 -15.76
CA LEU A 141 23.59 2.11 -16.41
C LEU A 141 23.57 0.81 -17.21
N LEU A 142 22.93 -0.25 -16.68
CA LEU A 142 22.78 -1.52 -17.39
C LEU A 142 21.90 -1.40 -18.64
N PHE A 143 20.83 -0.61 -18.60
CA PHE A 143 19.99 -0.34 -19.78
C PHE A 143 20.76 0.40 -20.87
N VAL A 144 21.56 1.41 -20.51
CA VAL A 144 22.38 2.17 -21.45
C VAL A 144 23.47 1.29 -22.06
N ALA A 145 24.15 0.46 -21.25
CA ALA A 145 25.14 -0.49 -21.75
C ALA A 145 24.52 -1.54 -22.69
N GLY A 146 23.34 -2.07 -22.35
CA GLY A 146 22.60 -3.01 -23.18
C GLY A 146 22.19 -2.43 -24.53
N ALA A 147 21.65 -1.20 -24.54
CA ALA A 147 21.25 -0.50 -25.76
C ALA A 147 22.44 -0.23 -26.70
N MET A 148 23.59 0.18 -26.14
CA MET A 148 24.82 0.38 -26.93
C MET A 148 25.36 -0.94 -27.51
N GLY A 149 25.37 -2.02 -26.72
CA GLY A 149 25.79 -3.34 -27.18
C GLY A 149 24.92 -3.86 -28.34
N PHE A 150 23.60 -3.71 -28.24
CA PHE A 150 22.66 -4.13 -29.28
C PHE A 150 22.81 -3.30 -30.57
N GLY A 151 22.97 -1.97 -30.46
CA GLY A 151 23.22 -1.09 -31.60
C GLY A 151 24.52 -1.42 -32.36
N ALA A 152 25.59 -1.78 -31.63
CA ALA A 152 26.86 -2.20 -32.24
C ALA A 152 26.74 -3.54 -32.98
N LEU A 153 25.96 -4.48 -32.45
CA LEU A 153 25.69 -5.77 -33.09
C LEU A 153 24.92 -5.59 -34.40
N LEU A 154 23.88 -4.76 -34.41
CA LEU A 154 23.08 -4.45 -35.61
C LEU A 154 23.90 -3.72 -36.70
N ARG A 155 24.86 -2.87 -36.31
CA ARG A 155 25.78 -2.24 -37.27
C ARG A 155 26.74 -3.23 -37.91
N ARG A 156 27.17 -4.28 -37.19
CA ARG A 156 28.05 -5.32 -37.75
C ARG A 156 27.33 -6.23 -38.74
N THR A 157 26.07 -6.57 -38.50
CA THR A 157 25.29 -7.41 -39.43
C THR A 157 24.97 -6.68 -40.72
N LYS A 158 24.63 -5.38 -40.65
CA LYS A 158 24.37 -4.55 -41.84
C LYS A 158 25.60 -4.33 -42.75
N ARG A 159 26.83 -4.46 -42.23
CA ARG A 159 28.07 -4.33 -43.03
C ARG A 159 28.52 -5.63 -43.72
N ARG A 160 27.89 -6.77 -43.42
CA ARG A 160 28.22 -8.08 -44.00
C ARG A 160 27.22 -8.56 -45.07
N SER A 161 26.23 -7.74 -45.39
CA SER A 161 25.29 -7.91 -46.51
C SER A 161 25.55 -6.83 -47.55
#